data_AF-A0A524AN72-F1
#
_entry.id   AF-A0A524AN72-F1
#
_cell.length_a   1.000
_cell.length_b   1.000
_cell.length_c   1.000
_cell.angle_alpha   90.00
_cell.angle_beta   90.00
_cell.angle_gamma   90.00
#
_symmetry.space_group_name_H-M   'P 1'
#
loop_
_entity.id
_entity.type
_entity.pdbx_description
1 polymer ?
#
loop_
_entity_poly.entity_id
_entity_poly.type
_entity_poly.pdbx_seq_one_letter_code
_entity_poly.pdbx_strand_id
1 'polypeptide(L)'
;MARVSIFLIAIVLIAGMVGCDVNRESYTLTITSTPGGSVVEPGEGTFTYYAGTEVDLVAEADEGYQFLNWSGTLIHVANRKDAATTIVMDKDYSISANFAVPTLVWDWYDLNATRDDLYGIYILMNDLDSSTSGYEELAGPIANGGKGWQPIGSSNETQSKVFHGTLDGGGYEICDLFINRPDEFNVGLLSVVWLGGGITNLGVVNATVTGYMWVGGLASGSIGTVSNSYSTGSVNGTDHVGGLVGANGPEGTVSNSYSIGNVTADGSVGGLAGGNGGIVSDCHSTGSVTGDERVGGLVGGNGGIVSDCHFTGSVTGDERV
;
A
#
# COMPACT_ATOMS: atom_id res chain seq x y z
N MET A 1 11.04 16.30 -29.43
CA MET A 1 12.21 17.06 -28.92
C MET A 1 12.45 16.54 -27.52
N ALA A 2 13.18 15.42 -27.41
CA ALA A 2 13.36 14.68 -26.16
C ALA A 2 14.41 15.38 -25.30
N ARG A 3 14.07 15.66 -24.03
CA ARG A 3 15.00 16.24 -23.06
C ARG A 3 15.94 15.14 -22.57
N VAL A 4 17.21 15.23 -22.99
CA VAL A 4 18.30 14.45 -22.44
C VAL A 4 18.65 15.07 -21.08
N SER A 5 18.24 14.41 -20.00
CA SER A 5 18.69 14.76 -18.65
C SER A 5 20.09 14.20 -18.45
N ILE A 6 21.09 15.08 -18.54
CA ILE A 6 22.48 14.77 -18.20
C ILE A 6 22.56 14.75 -16.67
N PHE A 7 22.64 13.57 -16.07
CA PHE A 7 23.03 13.43 -14.67
C PHE A 7 24.56 13.54 -14.57
N LEU A 8 25.03 14.47 -13.73
CA LEU A 8 26.43 14.64 -13.40
C LEU A 8 26.89 13.42 -12.60
N ILE A 9 27.77 12.60 -13.18
CA ILE A 9 28.42 11.48 -12.48
C ILE A 9 29.61 12.04 -11.70
N ALA A 10 29.52 12.03 -10.37
CA ALA A 10 30.68 12.25 -9.50
C ALA A 10 31.42 10.93 -9.31
N ILE A 11 32.37 10.62 -10.19
CA ILE A 11 33.33 9.53 -9.95
C ILE A 11 34.30 10.00 -8.86
N VAL A 12 34.08 9.56 -7.62
CA VAL A 12 35.06 9.71 -6.55
C VAL A 12 36.11 8.61 -6.70
N LEU A 13 37.18 8.93 -7.42
CA LEU A 13 38.36 8.07 -7.59
C LEU A 13 39.23 8.21 -6.32
N ILE A 14 39.06 7.33 -5.33
CA ILE A 14 39.95 7.29 -4.16
C ILE A 14 41.21 6.49 -4.53
N ALA A 15 42.21 7.20 -5.04
CA ALA A 15 43.56 6.66 -5.19
C ALA A 15 44.34 6.81 -3.88
N GLY A 16 44.49 5.68 -3.17
CA GLY A 16 45.65 5.28 -2.35
C GLY A 16 46.26 6.25 -1.33
N MET A 17 46.10 5.93 -0.05
CA MET A 17 47.17 6.06 0.93
C MET A 17 47.43 4.68 1.56
N VAL A 18 48.59 4.11 1.23
CA VAL A 18 49.15 2.93 1.90
C VAL A 18 49.54 3.33 3.32
N GLY A 19 48.85 2.78 4.31
CA GLY A 19 49.11 3.03 5.72
C GLY A 19 48.45 1.99 6.62
N CYS A 20 49.27 1.04 7.10
CA CYS A 20 49.09 0.17 8.26
C CYS A 20 47.86 -0.77 8.26
N ASP A 21 48.18 -2.06 8.18
CA ASP A 21 47.29 -3.21 8.29
C ASP A 21 46.44 -3.16 9.58
N VAL A 22 45.16 -2.85 9.43
CA VAL A 22 44.13 -3.13 10.43
C VAL A 22 43.18 -4.06 9.72
N ASN A 23 43.04 -5.30 10.18
CA ASN A 23 42.05 -6.27 9.69
C ASN A 23 40.64 -5.64 9.81
N ARG A 24 40.23 -4.86 8.82
CA ARG A 24 38.87 -4.36 8.70
C ARG A 24 38.04 -5.52 8.19
N GLU A 25 37.07 -5.90 9.00
CA GLU A 25 36.09 -6.91 8.61
C GLU A 25 35.45 -6.49 7.29
N SER A 26 35.34 -7.44 6.37
CA SER A 26 34.81 -7.23 5.03
C SER A 26 33.70 -8.22 4.76
N TYR A 27 32.71 -7.79 4.00
CA TYR A 27 31.55 -8.59 3.64
C TYR A 27 31.34 -8.60 2.14
N THR A 28 30.67 -9.65 1.68
CA THR A 28 30.31 -9.85 0.28
C THR A 28 28.90 -9.33 0.00
N LEU A 29 28.73 -8.64 -1.11
CA LEU A 29 27.44 -8.25 -1.66
C LEU A 29 27.27 -8.95 -3.00
N THR A 30 26.31 -9.86 -3.10
CA THR A 30 25.94 -10.52 -4.35
C THR A 30 24.61 -9.96 -4.84
N ILE A 31 24.60 -9.47 -6.07
CA ILE A 31 23.46 -8.77 -6.68
C ILE A 31 23.05 -9.49 -7.95
N THR A 32 21.74 -9.76 -8.07
CA THR A 32 21.11 -10.32 -9.27
C THR A 32 19.85 -9.54 -9.64
N SER A 33 19.26 -9.86 -10.79
CA SER A 33 17.92 -9.44 -11.15
C SER A 33 17.08 -10.60 -11.70
N THR A 34 15.76 -10.46 -11.64
CA THR A 34 14.86 -11.26 -12.47
C THR A 34 14.78 -10.67 -13.88
N PRO A 35 14.31 -11.43 -14.90
CA PRO A 35 14.07 -10.87 -16.23
C PRO A 35 13.19 -9.62 -16.20
N GLY A 36 13.47 -8.64 -17.06
CA GLY A 36 12.70 -7.40 -17.17
C GLY A 36 13.41 -6.13 -16.69
N GLY A 37 14.69 -6.22 -16.37
CA GLY A 37 15.51 -5.08 -15.99
C GLY A 37 16.87 -5.53 -15.49
N SER A 38 17.62 -4.60 -14.91
CA SER A 38 18.92 -4.87 -14.31
C SER A 38 19.23 -3.94 -13.16
N VAL A 39 20.21 -4.32 -12.34
CA VAL A 39 20.81 -3.41 -11.35
C VAL A 39 21.95 -2.65 -12.01
N VAL A 40 21.84 -1.32 -12.09
CA VAL A 40 22.82 -0.45 -12.77
C VAL A 40 23.84 0.17 -11.82
N GLU A 41 23.55 0.23 -10.52
CA GLU A 41 24.50 0.64 -9.47
C GLU A 41 24.33 -0.32 -8.28
N PRO A 42 25.42 -0.96 -7.79
CA PRO A 42 26.79 -0.95 -8.34
C PRO A 42 26.95 -1.83 -9.59
N GLY A 43 25.87 -2.44 -10.07
CA GLY A 43 25.88 -3.48 -11.10
C GLY A 43 25.54 -4.86 -10.53
N GLU A 44 25.33 -5.84 -11.41
CA GLU A 44 25.12 -7.24 -11.02
C GLU A 44 26.45 -7.99 -10.87
N GLY A 45 26.50 -8.89 -9.90
CA GLY A 45 27.71 -9.67 -9.59
C GLY A 45 28.01 -9.74 -8.09
N THR A 46 29.23 -10.15 -7.76
CA THR A 46 29.70 -10.23 -6.37
C THR A 46 30.79 -9.19 -6.13
N PHE A 47 30.59 -8.38 -5.10
CA PHE A 47 31.46 -7.30 -4.67
C PHE A 47 31.89 -7.50 -3.22
N THR A 48 33.03 -6.91 -2.83
CA THR A 48 33.52 -6.95 -1.45
C THR A 48 33.63 -5.53 -0.91
N TYR A 49 33.02 -5.30 0.24
CA TYR A 49 33.02 -4.01 0.93
C TYR A 49 33.51 -4.17 2.37
N TYR A 50 34.06 -3.09 2.94
CA TYR A 50 34.38 -3.05 4.36
C TYR A 50 33.10 -2.88 5.20
N ALA A 51 33.11 -3.39 6.43
CA ALA A 51 32.04 -3.19 7.40
C ALA A 51 31.70 -1.69 7.58
N GLY A 52 30.41 -1.37 7.61
CA GLY A 52 29.85 -0.02 7.70
C GLY A 52 29.81 0.77 6.39
N THR A 53 30.24 0.20 5.25
CA THR A 53 30.13 0.87 3.95
C THR A 53 28.67 1.00 3.56
N GLU A 54 28.23 2.20 3.19
CA GLU A 54 26.94 2.43 2.54
C GLU A 54 27.08 2.19 1.04
N VAL A 55 26.20 1.37 0.48
CA VAL A 55 26.21 1.00 -0.94
C VAL A 55 24.86 1.38 -1.54
N ASP A 56 24.90 2.21 -2.57
CA ASP A 56 23.73 2.57 -3.37
C ASP A 56 23.32 1.39 -4.26
N LEU A 57 22.01 1.17 -4.36
CA LEU A 57 21.39 0.16 -5.19
C LEU A 57 20.41 0.84 -6.12
N VAL A 58 20.63 0.75 -7.44
CA VAL A 58 19.74 1.34 -8.44
C VAL A 58 19.33 0.27 -9.45
N ALA A 59 18.03 0.02 -9.54
CA ALA A 59 17.41 -0.88 -10.50
C ALA A 59 16.76 -0.09 -11.64
N GLU A 60 17.01 -0.51 -12.88
CA GLU A 60 16.37 0.04 -14.07
C GLU A 60 15.55 -1.05 -14.77
N ALA A 61 14.28 -0.77 -15.00
CA ALA A 61 13.38 -1.68 -15.71
C ALA A 61 13.54 -1.54 -17.22
N ASP A 62 13.46 -2.67 -17.93
CA ASP A 62 13.36 -2.70 -19.39
C ASP A 62 12.00 -2.13 -19.85
N GLU A 63 11.90 -1.76 -21.13
CA GLU A 63 10.65 -1.29 -21.72
C GLU A 63 9.51 -2.30 -21.50
N GLY A 64 8.40 -1.84 -20.92
CA GLY A 64 7.23 -2.67 -20.61
C GLY A 64 7.28 -3.40 -19.26
N TYR A 65 8.37 -3.27 -18.51
CA TYR A 65 8.49 -3.81 -17.17
C TYR A 65 8.43 -2.72 -16.09
N GLN A 66 8.17 -3.14 -14.86
CA GLN A 66 8.22 -2.31 -13.67
C GLN A 66 9.08 -3.00 -12.61
N PHE A 67 9.80 -2.19 -11.84
CA PHE A 67 10.49 -2.65 -10.65
C PHE A 67 9.47 -3.00 -9.55
N LEU A 68 9.56 -4.21 -9.00
CA LEU A 68 8.64 -4.72 -7.98
C LEU A 68 9.15 -4.47 -6.56
N ASN A 69 10.40 -4.88 -6.30
CA ASN A 69 11.10 -4.74 -5.03
C ASN A 69 12.51 -5.33 -5.10
N TRP A 70 13.30 -5.03 -4.07
CA TRP A 70 14.48 -5.79 -3.68
C TRP A 70 14.06 -7.01 -2.83
N SER A 71 14.58 -8.20 -3.15
CA SER A 71 14.42 -9.45 -2.38
C SER A 71 15.77 -10.03 -1.92
N GLY A 72 15.76 -11.06 -1.06
CA GLY A 72 16.97 -11.73 -0.58
C GLY A 72 17.25 -11.56 0.93
N THR A 73 18.52 -11.41 1.30
CA THR A 73 18.95 -11.20 2.69
C THR A 73 18.68 -9.76 3.09
N LEU A 74 17.43 -9.38 3.27
CA LEU A 74 17.00 -7.98 3.23
C LEU A 74 17.17 -7.19 4.55
N ILE A 75 18.09 -7.57 5.41
CA ILE A 75 18.31 -6.80 6.64
C ILE A 75 18.97 -5.47 6.22
N HIS A 76 18.41 -4.33 6.66
CA HIS A 76 18.94 -2.97 6.38
C HIS A 76 18.93 -2.42 4.93
N VAL A 77 18.00 -2.86 4.07
CA VAL A 77 17.65 -2.07 2.87
C VAL A 77 16.75 -0.91 3.29
N ALA A 78 17.16 0.33 3.04
CA ALA A 78 16.46 1.54 3.47
C ALA A 78 15.01 1.61 2.96
N ASN A 79 14.80 1.38 1.65
CA ASN A 79 13.48 1.23 1.06
C ASN A 79 13.51 0.14 -0.02
N ARG A 80 12.97 -1.04 0.30
CA ARG A 80 12.93 -2.19 -0.62
C ARG A 80 12.06 -1.97 -1.85
N LYS A 81 11.23 -0.93 -1.86
CA LYS A 81 10.27 -0.63 -2.94
C LYS A 81 10.70 0.54 -3.81
N ASP A 82 11.70 1.29 -3.37
CA ASP A 82 12.33 2.27 -4.23
C ASP A 82 13.31 1.56 -5.16
N ALA A 83 13.21 1.85 -6.45
CA ALA A 83 14.17 1.37 -7.43
C ALA A 83 15.58 1.89 -7.12
N ALA A 84 15.68 3.03 -6.42
CA ALA A 84 16.92 3.54 -5.84
C ALA A 84 16.88 3.47 -4.30
N THR A 85 17.76 2.68 -3.69
CA THR A 85 17.86 2.55 -2.22
C THR A 85 19.31 2.39 -1.80
N THR A 86 19.58 2.38 -0.50
CA THR A 86 20.90 2.10 0.06
C THR A 86 20.88 0.90 1.00
N ILE A 87 22.04 0.26 1.17
CA ILE A 87 22.29 -0.74 2.22
C ILE A 87 23.55 -0.38 3.00
N VAL A 88 23.61 -0.79 4.26
CA VAL A 88 24.82 -0.68 5.08
C VAL A 88 25.43 -2.07 5.25
N MET A 89 26.68 -2.23 4.84
CA MET A 89 27.38 -3.52 4.86
C MET A 89 27.79 -3.90 6.29
N ASP A 90 27.04 -4.79 6.94
CA ASP A 90 27.30 -5.30 8.29
C ASP A 90 27.39 -6.84 8.36
N LYS A 91 27.18 -7.50 7.22
CA LYS A 91 27.34 -8.95 6.99
C LYS A 91 27.32 -9.23 5.48
N ASP A 92 27.44 -10.50 5.11
CA ASP A 92 27.23 -10.93 3.73
C ASP A 92 25.76 -10.75 3.30
N TYR A 93 25.58 -10.21 2.10
CA TYR A 93 24.29 -9.93 1.49
C TYR A 93 24.17 -10.65 0.14
N SER A 94 23.02 -11.28 -0.07
CA SER A 94 22.58 -11.74 -1.39
C SER A 94 21.22 -11.10 -1.67
N ILE A 95 21.17 -10.21 -2.66
CA ILE A 95 20.00 -9.39 -2.99
C ILE A 95 19.63 -9.56 -4.46
N SER A 96 18.34 -9.44 -4.76
CA SER A 96 17.84 -9.48 -6.14
C SER A 96 16.86 -8.34 -6.39
N ALA A 97 17.06 -7.58 -7.48
CA ALA A 97 16.03 -6.72 -8.04
C ALA A 97 14.97 -7.59 -8.74
N ASN A 98 13.71 -7.38 -8.45
CA ASN A 98 12.62 -8.13 -9.08
C ASN A 98 11.85 -7.19 -10.00
N PHE A 99 11.55 -7.66 -11.21
CA PHE A 99 10.83 -6.95 -12.25
C PHE A 99 9.66 -7.80 -12.73
N ALA A 100 8.56 -7.15 -13.10
CA ALA A 100 7.39 -7.80 -13.68
C ALA A 100 6.71 -6.88 -14.69
N VAL A 101 5.98 -7.48 -15.62
CA VAL A 101 5.06 -6.74 -16.50
C VAL A 101 3.83 -6.37 -15.69
N PRO A 102 3.43 -5.09 -15.62
CA PRO A 102 2.23 -4.70 -14.90
C PRO A 102 0.97 -5.19 -15.64
N THR A 103 -0.01 -5.63 -14.87
CA THR A 103 -1.36 -5.89 -15.35
C THR A 103 -2.11 -4.57 -15.40
N LEU A 104 -2.58 -4.21 -16.59
CA LEU A 104 -3.36 -3.00 -16.80
C LEU A 104 -4.83 -3.27 -16.50
N VAL A 105 -5.47 -2.36 -15.77
CA VAL A 105 -6.88 -2.48 -15.36
C VAL A 105 -7.69 -1.41 -16.08
N TRP A 106 -8.53 -1.84 -17.04
CA TRP A 106 -9.36 -0.97 -17.87
C TRP A 106 -10.86 -1.02 -17.53
N ASP A 107 -11.29 -2.08 -16.87
CA ASP A 107 -12.69 -2.25 -16.50
C ASP A 107 -12.86 -3.06 -15.21
N TRP A 108 -14.12 -3.29 -14.82
CA TRP A 108 -14.41 -4.06 -13.61
C TRP A 108 -14.03 -5.53 -13.73
N TYR A 109 -13.97 -6.10 -14.94
CA TYR A 109 -13.52 -7.47 -15.15
C TYR A 109 -12.01 -7.59 -14.90
N ASP A 110 -11.22 -6.65 -15.39
CA ASP A 110 -9.78 -6.59 -15.12
C ASP A 110 -9.52 -6.41 -13.62
N LEU A 111 -10.24 -5.50 -12.96
CA LEU A 111 -10.09 -5.28 -11.52
C LEU A 111 -10.50 -6.54 -10.72
N ASN A 112 -11.52 -7.27 -11.19
CA ASN A 112 -11.94 -8.52 -10.58
C ASN A 112 -10.92 -9.65 -10.79
N ALA A 113 -10.25 -9.69 -11.94
CA ALA A 113 -9.23 -10.68 -12.27
C ALA A 113 -7.97 -10.54 -11.39
N THR A 114 -7.75 -9.40 -10.74
CA THR A 114 -6.65 -9.23 -9.75
C THR A 114 -6.70 -10.25 -8.61
N ARG A 115 -7.87 -10.85 -8.35
CA ARG A 115 -8.05 -11.93 -7.37
C ARG A 115 -7.32 -13.22 -7.74
N ASP A 116 -6.98 -13.41 -9.01
CA ASP A 116 -6.29 -14.60 -9.50
C ASP A 116 -4.78 -14.55 -9.27
N ASP A 117 -4.20 -13.35 -9.13
CA ASP A 117 -2.79 -13.15 -8.76
C ASP A 117 -2.62 -12.03 -7.71
N LEU A 118 -2.73 -12.41 -6.44
CA LEU A 118 -2.61 -11.46 -5.34
C LEU A 118 -1.19 -10.93 -5.10
N TYR A 119 -0.20 -11.30 -5.92
CA TYR A 119 1.19 -10.80 -5.88
C TYR A 119 1.52 -9.85 -7.05
N GLY A 120 0.59 -9.65 -7.97
CA GLY A 120 0.79 -8.87 -9.19
C GLY A 120 1.01 -7.37 -8.98
N ILE A 121 1.44 -6.70 -10.05
CA ILE A 121 1.52 -5.24 -10.15
C ILE A 121 0.32 -4.79 -10.99
N TYR A 122 -0.53 -3.94 -10.44
CA TYR A 122 -1.75 -3.48 -11.08
C TYR A 122 -1.71 -1.98 -11.27
N ILE A 123 -2.08 -1.52 -12.47
CA ILE A 123 -2.15 -0.10 -12.80
C ILE A 123 -3.53 0.20 -13.40
N LEU A 124 -4.27 1.10 -12.75
CA LEU A 124 -5.54 1.59 -13.28
C LEU A 124 -5.27 2.47 -14.50
N MET A 125 -6.01 2.23 -15.59
CA MET A 125 -5.79 2.92 -16.87
C MET A 125 -6.90 3.92 -17.22
N ASN A 126 -7.97 3.93 -16.44
CA ASN A 126 -9.13 4.80 -16.55
C ASN A 126 -9.93 4.80 -15.25
N ASP A 127 -10.86 5.75 -15.13
CA ASP A 127 -11.86 5.70 -14.08
C ASP A 127 -12.79 4.49 -14.29
N LEU A 128 -13.13 3.82 -13.18
CA LEU A 128 -14.10 2.72 -13.17
C LEU A 128 -15.39 3.22 -12.52
N ASP A 129 -16.46 3.34 -13.28
CA ASP A 129 -17.75 3.83 -12.76
C ASP A 129 -18.91 2.92 -13.19
N SER A 130 -20.14 3.38 -12.94
CA SER A 130 -21.37 2.66 -13.29
C SER A 130 -21.59 2.43 -14.79
N SER A 131 -20.87 3.15 -15.65
CA SER A 131 -20.88 2.99 -17.11
C SER A 131 -19.77 2.07 -17.64
N THR A 132 -18.73 1.81 -16.84
CA THR A 132 -17.63 0.94 -17.21
C THR A 132 -18.07 -0.53 -17.26
N SER A 133 -17.56 -1.27 -18.25
CA SER A 133 -17.88 -2.70 -18.46
C SER A 133 -17.73 -3.52 -17.18
N GLY A 134 -18.73 -4.37 -16.90
CA GLY A 134 -18.75 -5.27 -15.75
C GLY A 134 -19.35 -4.70 -14.46
N TYR A 135 -19.70 -3.41 -14.39
CA TYR A 135 -20.22 -2.78 -13.17
C TYR A 135 -21.43 -3.51 -12.57
N GLU A 136 -22.51 -3.69 -13.34
CA GLU A 136 -23.75 -4.31 -12.85
C GLU A 136 -23.55 -5.76 -12.37
N GLU A 137 -22.60 -6.48 -12.96
CA GLU A 137 -22.31 -7.87 -12.61
C GLU A 137 -21.44 -7.98 -11.35
N LEU A 138 -20.52 -7.04 -11.15
CA LEU A 138 -19.44 -7.18 -10.19
C LEU A 138 -19.49 -6.19 -9.02
N ALA A 139 -19.91 -4.95 -9.24
CA ALA A 139 -19.72 -3.84 -8.30
C ALA A 139 -20.99 -3.08 -7.93
N GLY A 140 -22.04 -3.18 -8.73
CA GLY A 140 -23.31 -2.48 -8.51
C GLY A 140 -24.24 -3.17 -7.49
N PRO A 141 -25.37 -2.54 -7.14
CA PRO A 141 -26.26 -3.01 -6.08
C PRO A 141 -26.92 -4.38 -6.30
N ILE A 142 -26.99 -4.88 -7.54
CA ILE A 142 -27.57 -6.20 -7.85
C ILE A 142 -26.51 -7.31 -7.90
N ALA A 143 -25.22 -6.95 -7.95
CA ALA A 143 -24.11 -7.89 -8.03
C ALA A 143 -24.09 -8.84 -6.81
N ASN A 144 -23.61 -10.07 -7.01
CA ASN A 144 -23.46 -11.08 -5.97
C ASN A 144 -24.73 -11.30 -5.12
N GLY A 145 -25.91 -11.27 -5.74
CA GLY A 145 -27.19 -11.47 -5.06
C GLY A 145 -27.61 -10.30 -4.16
N GLY A 146 -27.22 -9.08 -4.51
CA GLY A 146 -27.52 -7.87 -3.74
C GLY A 146 -26.44 -7.45 -2.75
N LYS A 147 -25.32 -8.18 -2.70
CA LYS A 147 -24.19 -7.88 -1.81
C LYS A 147 -23.19 -6.90 -2.40
N GLY A 148 -23.27 -6.64 -3.71
CA GLY A 148 -22.31 -5.77 -4.40
C GLY A 148 -20.95 -6.43 -4.58
N TRP A 149 -19.91 -5.60 -4.63
CA TRP A 149 -18.53 -6.02 -4.79
C TRP A 149 -18.09 -7.04 -3.74
N GLN A 150 -17.36 -8.06 -4.18
CA GLN A 150 -16.66 -8.98 -3.32
C GLN A 150 -15.24 -8.43 -3.08
N PRO A 151 -14.83 -8.16 -1.83
CA PRO A 151 -13.48 -7.68 -1.55
C PRO A 151 -12.40 -8.53 -2.22
N ILE A 152 -11.35 -7.89 -2.75
CA ILE A 152 -10.19 -8.60 -3.30
C ILE A 152 -9.40 -9.23 -2.14
N GLY A 153 -9.16 -10.54 -2.24
CA GLY A 153 -8.54 -11.34 -1.19
C GLY A 153 -9.49 -11.76 -0.06
N SER A 154 -9.01 -12.63 0.81
CA SER A 154 -9.71 -13.20 1.97
C SER A 154 -8.70 -13.48 3.09
N SER A 155 -8.89 -12.85 4.25
CA SER A 155 -8.08 -13.11 5.46
C SER A 155 -8.60 -14.27 6.30
N ASN A 156 -9.77 -14.84 5.96
CA ASN A 156 -10.41 -15.92 6.71
C ASN A 156 -9.88 -17.33 6.35
N GLU A 157 -9.01 -17.44 5.34
CA GLU A 157 -8.57 -18.72 4.81
C GLU A 157 -7.08 -19.00 5.08
N THR A 158 -6.18 -18.24 4.46
CA THR A 158 -4.72 -18.42 4.58
C THR A 158 -3.98 -17.13 4.22
N GLN A 159 -2.73 -16.98 4.66
CA GLN A 159 -1.88 -15.84 4.31
C GLN A 159 -1.63 -15.69 2.79
N SER A 160 -1.83 -16.74 1.99
CA SER A 160 -1.71 -16.66 0.52
C SER A 160 -2.94 -16.06 -0.17
N LYS A 161 -4.02 -15.80 0.59
CA LYS A 161 -5.27 -15.24 0.07
C LYS A 161 -5.46 -13.76 0.37
N VAL A 162 -4.51 -13.09 1.00
CA VAL A 162 -4.50 -11.62 1.17
C VAL A 162 -3.68 -10.95 0.07
N PHE A 163 -3.83 -9.64 -0.12
CA PHE A 163 -3.20 -8.91 -1.22
C PHE A 163 -1.75 -8.53 -0.88
N HIS A 164 -0.78 -9.15 -1.55
CA HIS A 164 0.66 -8.85 -1.44
C HIS A 164 1.18 -7.95 -2.57
N GLY A 165 0.37 -7.78 -3.62
CA GLY A 165 0.68 -7.01 -4.81
C GLY A 165 0.65 -5.50 -4.60
N THR A 166 0.82 -4.77 -5.71
CA THR A 166 0.66 -3.32 -5.74
C THR A 166 -0.50 -2.92 -6.62
N LEU A 167 -1.28 -1.93 -6.21
CA LEU A 167 -2.32 -1.31 -7.00
C LEU A 167 -2.05 0.19 -7.08
N ASP A 168 -1.57 0.64 -8.23
CA ASP A 168 -1.41 2.06 -8.53
C ASP A 168 -2.65 2.56 -9.28
N GLY A 169 -3.38 3.47 -8.66
CA GLY A 169 -4.53 4.12 -9.28
C GLY A 169 -4.12 5.06 -10.42
N GLY A 170 -2.85 5.46 -10.54
CA GLY A 170 -2.40 6.37 -11.59
C GLY A 170 -3.07 7.75 -11.56
N GLY A 171 -3.76 8.09 -10.46
CA GLY A 171 -4.60 9.28 -10.34
C GLY A 171 -6.05 9.10 -10.81
N TYR A 172 -6.44 7.91 -11.26
CA TYR A 172 -7.82 7.55 -11.61
C TYR A 172 -8.63 7.12 -10.39
N GLU A 173 -9.95 7.06 -10.57
CA GLU A 173 -10.93 6.81 -9.52
C GLU A 173 -11.73 5.52 -9.76
N ILE A 174 -12.08 4.85 -8.67
CA ILE A 174 -13.09 3.80 -8.62
C ILE A 174 -14.34 4.40 -8.01
N CYS A 175 -15.37 4.58 -8.83
CA CYS A 175 -16.60 5.30 -8.54
C CYS A 175 -17.78 4.34 -8.32
N ASP A 176 -18.75 4.79 -7.52
CA ASP A 176 -20.05 4.14 -7.32
C ASP A 176 -19.97 2.68 -6.80
N LEU A 177 -18.85 2.32 -6.16
CA LEU A 177 -18.62 0.99 -5.60
C LEU A 177 -19.67 0.69 -4.52
N PHE A 178 -20.44 -0.39 -4.69
CA PHE A 178 -21.43 -0.83 -3.70
C PHE A 178 -20.97 -2.10 -3.01
N ILE A 179 -20.99 -2.11 -1.67
CA ILE A 179 -20.70 -3.29 -0.84
C ILE A 179 -21.70 -3.34 0.31
N ASN A 180 -22.55 -4.38 0.36
CA ASN A 180 -23.54 -4.55 1.42
C ASN A 180 -23.45 -5.95 2.02
N ARG A 181 -22.53 -6.09 3.00
CA ARG A 181 -22.16 -7.37 3.61
C ARG A 181 -22.16 -7.27 5.14
N PRO A 182 -23.31 -6.91 5.77
CA PRO A 182 -23.38 -6.55 7.19
C PRO A 182 -22.98 -7.67 8.15
N ASP A 183 -22.96 -8.92 7.69
CA ASP A 183 -22.59 -10.10 8.49
C ASP A 183 -21.18 -10.62 8.16
N GLU A 184 -20.40 -9.94 7.30
CA GLU A 184 -19.08 -10.38 6.86
C GLU A 184 -17.97 -9.50 7.43
N PHE A 185 -16.87 -10.15 7.83
CA PHE A 185 -15.64 -9.48 8.25
C PHE A 185 -14.81 -9.08 7.03
N ASN A 186 -13.89 -8.12 7.23
CA ASN A 186 -12.87 -7.74 6.25
C ASN A 186 -13.46 -7.15 4.96
N VAL A 187 -14.20 -6.05 5.12
CA VAL A 187 -14.97 -5.44 4.04
C VAL A 187 -14.32 -4.15 3.56
N GLY A 188 -14.13 -4.05 2.24
CA GLY A 188 -13.58 -2.90 1.51
C GLY A 188 -13.41 -3.25 0.04
N LEU A 189 -12.85 -2.35 -0.77
CA LEU A 189 -12.46 -2.70 -2.15
C LEU A 189 -11.50 -3.90 -2.13
N LEU A 190 -10.49 -3.82 -1.26
CA LEU A 190 -9.61 -4.92 -0.89
C LEU A 190 -9.93 -5.37 0.54
N SER A 191 -9.64 -6.64 0.81
CA SER A 191 -9.58 -7.15 2.18
C SER A 191 -8.33 -6.57 2.89
N VAL A 192 -7.30 -7.37 3.13
CA VAL A 192 -6.07 -6.94 3.78
C VAL A 192 -4.97 -6.68 2.74
N VAL A 193 -4.37 -5.50 2.81
CA VAL A 193 -3.09 -5.20 2.16
C VAL A 193 -1.97 -5.73 3.06
N TRP A 194 -1.25 -6.74 2.59
CA TRP A 194 -0.23 -7.44 3.36
C TRP A 194 1.12 -6.72 3.34
N LEU A 195 2.06 -7.23 4.13
CA LEU A 195 3.41 -6.72 4.23
C LEU A 195 4.09 -6.79 2.87
N GLY A 196 4.54 -5.64 2.37
CA GLY A 196 5.15 -5.50 1.05
C GLY A 196 4.15 -5.22 -0.08
N GLY A 197 2.85 -5.34 0.18
CA GLY A 197 1.79 -4.85 -0.70
C GLY A 197 1.56 -3.34 -0.55
N GLY A 198 0.97 -2.74 -1.57
CA GLY A 198 0.80 -1.29 -1.63
C GLY A 198 -0.42 -0.83 -2.43
N ILE A 199 -1.07 0.23 -1.97
CA ILE A 199 -2.06 0.98 -2.77
C ILE A 199 -1.59 2.43 -2.86
N THR A 200 -1.51 2.96 -4.07
CA THR A 200 -1.05 4.33 -4.33
C THR A 200 -1.94 5.07 -5.30
N ASN A 201 -2.06 6.39 -5.16
CA ASN A 201 -2.69 7.29 -6.15
C ASN A 201 -4.11 6.87 -6.57
N LEU A 202 -4.90 6.31 -5.64
CA LEU A 202 -6.21 5.75 -5.93
C LEU A 202 -7.32 6.46 -5.13
N GLY A 203 -8.34 6.94 -5.83
CA GLY A 203 -9.59 7.41 -5.23
C GLY A 203 -10.67 6.34 -5.24
N VAL A 204 -11.34 6.10 -4.11
CA VAL A 204 -12.60 5.32 -4.05
C VAL A 204 -13.75 6.29 -3.77
N VAL A 205 -14.45 6.66 -4.84
CA VAL A 205 -15.36 7.81 -4.87
C VAL A 205 -16.82 7.36 -4.87
N ASN A 206 -17.66 8.04 -4.08
CA ASN A 206 -19.09 7.76 -4.00
C ASN A 206 -19.44 6.29 -3.68
N ALA A 207 -18.56 5.61 -2.95
CA ALA A 207 -18.80 4.23 -2.53
C ALA A 207 -19.84 4.15 -1.40
N THR A 208 -20.57 3.04 -1.34
CA THR A 208 -21.37 2.67 -0.16
C THR A 208 -20.84 1.35 0.37
N VAL A 209 -20.22 1.37 1.55
CA VAL A 209 -19.59 0.19 2.13
C VAL A 209 -20.23 -0.14 3.47
N THR A 210 -20.81 -1.34 3.57
CA THR A 210 -21.40 -1.88 4.80
C THR A 210 -20.80 -3.25 5.08
N GLY A 211 -20.21 -3.42 6.26
CA GLY A 211 -19.62 -4.68 6.74
C GLY A 211 -19.96 -4.98 8.19
N TYR A 212 -19.42 -6.07 8.74
CA TYR A 212 -19.45 -6.36 10.18
C TYR A 212 -18.26 -5.70 10.89
N MET A 213 -17.15 -6.41 11.10
CA MET A 213 -15.92 -5.86 11.68
C MET A 213 -14.81 -5.72 10.64
N TRP A 214 -13.91 -4.76 10.86
CA TRP A 214 -12.81 -4.41 9.95
C TRP A 214 -13.37 -3.95 8.62
N VAL A 215 -13.81 -2.69 8.58
CA VAL A 215 -14.47 -2.11 7.42
C VAL A 215 -13.77 -0.83 7.01
N GLY A 216 -13.35 -0.75 5.75
CA GLY A 216 -12.74 0.44 5.18
C GLY A 216 -13.24 0.71 3.77
N GLY A 217 -13.31 2.00 3.38
CA GLY A 217 -13.70 2.37 2.02
C GLY A 217 -12.76 1.79 0.96
N LEU A 218 -11.45 1.80 1.25
CA LEU A 218 -10.41 1.28 0.36
C LEU A 218 -9.97 -0.14 0.75
N ALA A 219 -9.61 -0.35 2.00
CA ALA A 219 -9.14 -1.65 2.48
C ALA A 219 -9.71 -1.97 3.87
N SER A 220 -10.05 -3.23 4.11
CA SER A 220 -10.50 -3.64 5.44
C SER A 220 -9.39 -3.52 6.49
N GLY A 221 -8.14 -3.71 6.06
CA GLY A 221 -6.97 -3.44 6.88
C GLY A 221 -5.68 -3.38 6.05
N SER A 222 -4.62 -2.86 6.66
CA SER A 222 -3.30 -2.80 6.04
C SER A 222 -2.21 -3.10 7.07
N ILE A 223 -1.28 -3.98 6.71
CA ILE A 223 0.08 -4.04 7.29
C ILE A 223 1.13 -3.73 6.20
N GLY A 224 0.68 -3.26 5.04
CA GLY A 224 1.49 -2.74 3.94
C GLY A 224 1.40 -1.22 3.87
N THR A 225 1.50 -0.67 2.66
CA THR A 225 1.46 0.78 2.44
C THR A 225 0.16 1.22 1.76
N VAL A 226 -0.46 2.28 2.27
CA VAL A 226 -1.51 3.04 1.58
C VAL A 226 -1.03 4.50 1.51
N SER A 227 -0.85 5.03 0.31
CA SER A 227 -0.40 6.42 0.15
C SER A 227 -1.06 7.16 -0.99
N ASN A 228 -1.12 8.49 -0.90
CA ASN A 228 -1.72 9.35 -1.93
C ASN A 228 -3.12 8.87 -2.37
N SER A 229 -3.88 8.29 -1.45
CA SER A 229 -5.13 7.58 -1.76
C SER A 229 -6.25 8.10 -0.88
N TYR A 230 -7.49 7.95 -1.33
CA TYR A 230 -8.60 8.53 -0.61
C TYR A 230 -9.92 7.82 -0.81
N SER A 231 -10.86 8.05 0.10
CA SER A 231 -12.24 7.59 -0.04
C SER A 231 -13.25 8.69 0.27
N THR A 232 -14.29 8.78 -0.54
CA THR A 232 -15.37 9.77 -0.34
C THR A 232 -16.72 9.14 0.01
N GLY A 233 -16.80 7.81 -0.07
CA GLY A 233 -17.99 7.03 0.20
C GLY A 233 -18.32 6.85 1.68
N SER A 234 -19.58 6.56 1.99
CA SER A 234 -20.00 6.25 3.36
C SER A 234 -19.58 4.84 3.76
N VAL A 235 -19.10 4.68 4.99
CA VAL A 235 -18.64 3.40 5.54
C VAL A 235 -19.40 3.08 6.83
N ASN A 236 -20.02 1.92 6.89
CA ASN A 236 -20.81 1.45 8.03
C ASN A 236 -20.34 0.06 8.47
N GLY A 237 -20.25 -0.15 9.78
CA GLY A 237 -20.00 -1.48 10.35
C GLY A 237 -20.25 -1.51 11.85
N THR A 238 -19.69 -2.50 12.54
CA THR A 238 -19.89 -2.68 13.99
C THR A 238 -18.62 -2.42 14.79
N ASP A 239 -17.42 -2.74 14.29
CA ASP A 239 -16.17 -2.46 14.99
C ASP A 239 -14.97 -2.37 14.03
N HIS A 240 -13.97 -1.57 14.40
CA HIS A 240 -12.81 -1.21 13.58
C HIS A 240 -13.22 -0.71 12.18
N VAL A 241 -13.99 0.38 12.18
CA VAL A 241 -14.52 1.00 10.96
C VAL A 241 -13.79 2.32 10.69
N GLY A 242 -13.17 2.40 9.51
CA GLY A 242 -12.45 3.58 9.04
C GLY A 242 -12.99 4.07 7.71
N GLY A 243 -12.99 5.38 7.47
CA GLY A 243 -13.39 5.91 6.16
C GLY A 243 -12.48 5.45 5.02
N LEU A 244 -11.17 5.27 5.29
CA LEU A 244 -10.21 4.77 4.30
C LEU A 244 -9.80 3.32 4.57
N VAL A 245 -9.29 3.03 5.77
CA VAL A 245 -8.80 1.70 6.15
C VAL A 245 -9.45 1.26 7.46
N GLY A 246 -10.02 0.05 7.54
CA GLY A 246 -10.63 -0.43 8.78
C GLY A 246 -9.64 -0.50 9.94
N ALA A 247 -8.49 -1.15 9.73
CA ALA A 247 -7.36 -1.08 10.67
C ALA A 247 -5.99 -1.05 10.01
N ASN A 248 -5.13 -0.15 10.49
CA ASN A 248 -3.72 -0.10 10.14
C ASN A 248 -2.90 -0.85 11.20
N GLY A 249 -2.33 -2.01 10.87
CA GLY A 249 -1.57 -2.83 11.80
C GLY A 249 -0.14 -2.31 12.06
N PRO A 250 0.66 -3.00 12.90
CA PRO A 250 1.95 -2.48 13.41
C PRO A 250 2.98 -2.10 12.33
N GLU A 251 3.06 -2.86 11.24
CA GLU A 251 3.94 -2.58 10.10
C GLU A 251 3.26 -1.70 9.02
N GLY A 252 1.98 -1.37 9.21
CA GLY A 252 1.19 -0.63 8.25
C GLY A 252 1.52 0.86 8.23
N THR A 253 1.57 1.44 7.03
CA THR A 253 1.74 2.88 6.83
C THR A 253 0.58 3.42 6.00
N VAL A 254 -0.11 4.44 6.53
CA VAL A 254 -1.10 5.24 5.81
C VAL A 254 -0.57 6.68 5.75
N SER A 255 -0.29 7.20 4.56
CA SER A 255 0.33 8.52 4.41
C SER A 255 -0.27 9.35 3.29
N ASN A 256 -0.27 10.68 3.41
CA ASN A 256 -0.74 11.59 2.34
C ASN A 256 -2.13 11.22 1.81
N SER A 257 -3.01 10.74 2.70
CA SER A 257 -4.25 10.08 2.32
C SER A 257 -5.43 10.65 3.11
N TYR A 258 -6.64 10.51 2.59
CA TYR A 258 -7.78 11.15 3.24
C TYR A 258 -9.11 10.45 3.07
N SER A 259 -10.06 10.81 3.93
CA SER A 259 -11.44 10.33 3.85
C SER A 259 -12.44 11.45 4.11
N ILE A 260 -13.46 11.56 3.26
CA ILE A 260 -14.48 12.62 3.41
C ILE A 260 -15.89 12.07 3.65
N GLY A 261 -16.10 10.77 3.44
CA GLY A 261 -17.40 10.14 3.65
C GLY A 261 -17.71 9.93 5.13
N ASN A 262 -19.00 9.81 5.45
CA ASN A 262 -19.47 9.57 6.81
C ASN A 262 -19.13 8.15 7.26
N VAL A 263 -18.73 8.01 8.52
CA VAL A 263 -18.32 6.73 9.11
C VAL A 263 -19.17 6.44 10.34
N THR A 264 -19.80 5.27 10.37
CA THR A 264 -20.67 4.84 11.46
C THR A 264 -20.28 3.45 11.97
N ALA A 265 -20.09 3.29 13.27
CA ALA A 265 -19.98 1.97 13.90
C ALA A 265 -20.24 1.96 15.39
N ASP A 266 -20.69 0.85 15.95
CA ASP A 266 -20.96 0.73 17.39
C ASP A 266 -19.65 0.79 18.23
N GLY A 267 -18.61 0.08 17.79
CA GLY A 267 -17.33 -0.07 18.49
C GLY A 267 -16.29 1.01 18.18
N SER A 268 -15.12 0.58 17.68
CA SER A 268 -14.02 1.48 17.30
C SER A 268 -14.26 2.07 15.92
N VAL A 269 -14.41 3.40 15.86
CA VAL A 269 -14.71 4.14 14.64
C VAL A 269 -13.79 5.34 14.49
N GLY A 270 -13.19 5.47 13.30
CA GLY A 270 -12.34 6.61 12.96
C GLY A 270 -12.71 7.19 11.61
N GLY A 271 -12.63 8.51 11.46
CA GLY A 271 -12.90 9.13 10.17
C GLY A 271 -11.96 8.60 9.08
N LEU A 272 -10.67 8.38 9.37
CA LEU A 272 -9.70 7.76 8.45
C LEU A 272 -9.53 6.26 8.73
N ALA A 273 -9.25 5.89 9.98
CA ALA A 273 -8.98 4.51 10.38
C ALA A 273 -9.69 4.09 11.67
N GLY A 274 -10.35 2.93 11.68
CA GLY A 274 -11.00 2.41 12.89
C GLY A 274 -10.00 2.10 14.00
N GLY A 275 -8.87 1.48 13.64
CA GLY A 275 -7.74 1.25 14.54
C GLY A 275 -6.39 1.54 13.87
N ASN A 276 -5.42 1.97 14.67
CA ASN A 276 -4.04 2.19 14.23
C ASN A 276 -3.02 1.61 15.22
N GLY A 277 -2.24 0.64 14.79
CA GLY A 277 -1.02 0.15 15.44
C GLY A 277 0.27 0.57 14.71
N GLY A 278 0.16 1.09 13.48
CA GLY A 278 1.29 1.48 12.65
C GLY A 278 1.50 2.99 12.56
N ILE A 279 1.83 3.48 11.37
CA ILE A 279 2.08 4.91 11.11
C ILE A 279 0.91 5.50 10.30
N VAL A 280 0.35 6.60 10.78
CA VAL A 280 -0.57 7.47 10.05
C VAL A 280 0.06 8.86 9.98
N SER A 281 0.43 9.35 8.79
CA SER A 281 1.06 10.66 8.64
C SER A 281 0.45 11.48 7.51
N ASP A 282 0.44 12.81 7.63
CA ASP A 282 -0.01 13.71 6.54
C ASP A 282 -1.41 13.40 6.01
N CYS A 283 -2.28 12.87 6.89
CA CYS A 283 -3.62 12.42 6.53
C CYS A 283 -4.70 13.38 7.03
N HIS A 284 -5.89 13.30 6.45
CA HIS A 284 -7.02 14.03 6.99
C HIS A 284 -8.36 13.34 6.81
N SER A 285 -9.32 13.72 7.65
CA SER A 285 -10.71 13.30 7.51
C SER A 285 -11.69 14.46 7.70
N THR A 286 -12.79 14.48 6.93
CA THR A 286 -13.79 15.56 7.00
C THR A 286 -15.22 15.09 7.19
N GLY A 287 -15.50 13.80 6.98
CA GLY A 287 -16.85 13.23 7.16
C GLY A 287 -17.28 13.21 8.63
N SER A 288 -18.59 13.07 8.87
CA SER A 288 -19.08 12.87 10.24
C SER A 288 -18.72 11.46 10.73
N VAL A 289 -18.25 11.35 11.97
CA VAL A 289 -17.92 10.09 12.63
C VAL A 289 -18.93 9.85 13.76
N THR A 290 -19.63 8.72 13.71
CA THR A 290 -20.65 8.34 14.71
C THR A 290 -20.34 6.95 15.27
N GLY A 291 -20.32 6.81 16.59
CA GLY A 291 -20.24 5.49 17.22
C GLY A 291 -20.46 5.47 18.73
N ASP A 292 -20.42 4.30 19.36
CA ASP A 292 -20.84 4.18 20.76
C ASP A 292 -19.65 4.08 21.72
N GLU A 293 -18.57 3.38 21.35
CA GLU A 293 -17.45 3.10 22.27
C GLU A 293 -16.19 3.95 22.05
N ARG A 294 -15.49 3.82 20.92
CA ARG A 294 -14.19 4.47 20.67
C ARG A 294 -14.26 5.29 19.39
N VAL A 295 -14.70 6.53 19.54
CA VAL A 295 -15.00 7.43 18.41
C VAL A 295 -13.90 8.47 18.27
N GLY A 296 -13.14 8.39 17.18
CA GLY A 296 -12.09 9.37 16.86
C GLY A 296 -12.34 10.08 15.53
N GLY A 297 -12.12 11.39 15.47
CA GLY A 297 -12.26 12.14 14.23
C GLY A 297 -11.36 11.60 13.10
N LEU A 298 -10.13 11.19 13.43
CA LEU A 298 -9.20 10.56 12.49
C LEU A 298 -9.04 9.06 12.75
N VAL A 299 -8.68 8.67 13.97
CA VAL A 299 -8.43 7.29 14.37
C VAL A 299 -9.26 6.93 15.60
N GLY A 300 -10.03 5.84 15.56
CA GLY A 300 -10.84 5.37 16.69
C GLY A 300 -9.99 4.85 17.86
N GLY A 301 -9.24 3.77 17.64
CA GLY A 301 -8.27 3.22 18.60
C GLY A 301 -6.82 3.41 18.13
N ASN A 302 -5.99 4.12 18.90
CA ASN A 302 -4.59 4.35 18.54
C ASN A 302 -3.59 3.69 19.51
N GLY A 303 -2.79 2.76 19.00
CA GLY A 303 -1.58 2.22 19.62
C GLY A 303 -0.29 2.52 18.82
N GLY A 304 -0.41 3.19 17.67
CA GLY A 304 0.69 3.55 16.78
C GLY A 304 1.03 5.05 16.78
N ILE A 305 1.67 5.51 15.72
CA ILE A 305 2.08 6.90 15.49
C ILE A 305 1.03 7.60 14.62
N VAL A 306 0.64 8.81 15.04
CA VAL A 306 -0.18 9.73 14.25
C VAL A 306 0.54 11.09 14.23
N SER A 307 0.90 11.60 13.05
CA SER A 307 1.63 12.87 12.90
C SER A 307 1.09 13.69 11.72
N ASP A 308 1.11 15.02 11.84
CA ASP A 308 0.76 15.94 10.74
C ASP A 308 -0.62 15.70 10.11
N CYS A 309 -1.55 15.18 10.92
CA CYS A 309 -2.90 14.88 10.48
C CYS A 309 -3.93 15.88 11.03
N HIS A 310 -5.05 16.04 10.35
CA HIS A 310 -6.13 16.90 10.80
C HIS A 310 -7.53 16.32 10.56
N PHE A 311 -8.50 16.78 11.35
CA PHE A 311 -9.91 16.41 11.21
C PHE A 311 -10.77 17.68 11.28
N THR A 312 -11.76 17.79 10.39
CA THR A 312 -12.67 18.95 10.34
C THR A 312 -14.15 18.58 10.36
N GLY A 313 -14.49 17.30 10.51
CA GLY A 313 -15.88 16.83 10.60
C GLY A 313 -16.50 17.00 11.99
N SER A 314 -17.65 16.37 12.20
CA SER A 314 -18.27 16.23 13.52
C SER A 314 -18.05 14.83 14.09
N VAL A 315 -17.84 14.74 15.40
CA VAL A 315 -17.76 13.48 16.15
C VAL A 315 -18.98 13.37 17.05
N THR A 316 -19.71 12.27 16.95
CA THR A 316 -20.83 11.93 17.83
C THR A 316 -20.53 10.58 18.48
N GLY A 317 -20.59 10.50 19.80
CA GLY A 317 -20.65 9.21 20.46
C GLY A 317 -21.40 9.19 21.78
N ASP A 318 -21.95 8.02 22.11
CA ASP A 318 -22.88 7.85 23.22
C ASP A 318 -22.17 7.62 24.57
N GLU A 319 -20.91 7.17 24.60
CA GLU A 319 -20.11 7.11 25.83
C GLU A 319 -18.64 7.55 25.64
N ARG A 320 -18.30 8.74 26.14
CA ARG A 320 -16.92 9.29 26.33
C ARG A 320 -16.17 9.65 25.04
N VAL A 321 -16.51 10.82 24.49
CA VAL A 321 -15.63 11.59 23.58
C VAL A 321 -14.43 12.16 24.34
#